data_AF-X0WGI0-F1
#
_entry.id   AF-X0WGI0-F1
#
_cell.length_a   1.000
_cell.length_b   1.000
_cell.length_c   1.000
_cell.angle_alpha   90.00
_cell.angle_beta   90.00
_cell.angle_gamma   90.00
#
_symmetry.space_group_name_H-M   'P 1'
#
loop_
_entity.id
_entity.type
_entity.pdbx_description
1 polymer ?
#
loop_
_entity_poly.entity_id
_entity_poly.type
_entity_poly.pdbx_seq_one_letter_code
_entity_poly.pdbx_strand_id
1 'polypeptide(L)'
;EQGISLREVLTEFDRDIDEHTTLVAHNLDFDKHIILAEIAHLGDLDLVRKVLAMPEYCTMKKSVNVAKIKKSRGGYKFPRLSELFYHFHGREFQNAHNAQADVDACVKCYQKLTGLK
;
A
#
# COMPACT_ATOMS: atom_id res chain seq x y z
N GLU A 1 9.16 21.50 10.44
CA GLU A 1 7.92 21.01 9.83
C GLU A 1 6.81 21.08 10.88
N GLN A 2 5.58 21.42 10.47
CA GLN A 2 4.41 21.41 11.35
C GLN A 2 3.63 20.12 11.09
N GLY A 3 3.82 19.11 11.94
CA GLY A 3 3.02 17.89 11.91
C GLY A 3 1.77 18.01 12.79
N ILE A 4 0.86 17.05 12.64
CA ILE A 4 -0.27 16.86 13.55
C ILE A 4 0.03 15.73 14.55
N SER A 5 -0.74 15.64 15.63
CA SER A 5 -0.47 14.64 16.67
C SER A 5 -0.78 13.22 16.16
N LEU A 6 0.03 12.22 16.59
CA LEU A 6 -0.20 10.83 16.21
C LEU A 6 -1.62 10.35 16.59
N ARG A 7 -2.11 10.78 17.76
CA ARG A 7 -3.47 10.45 18.23
C ARG A 7 -4.55 10.97 17.29
N GLU A 8 -4.39 12.19 16.77
CA GLU A 8 -5.33 12.78 15.82
C GLU A 8 -5.37 12.00 14.51
N VAL A 9 -4.19 11.70 13.93
CA VAL A 9 -4.07 10.86 12.73
C VAL A 9 -4.71 9.49 12.93
N LEU A 10 -4.43 8.83 14.05
CA LEU A 10 -4.96 7.49 14.31
C LEU A 10 -6.47 7.49 14.59
N THR A 11 -7.03 8.61 15.07
CA THR A 11 -8.49 8.76 15.22
C THR A 11 -9.18 8.84 13.86
N GLU A 12 -8.58 9.56 12.90
CA GLU A 12 -9.09 9.58 11.52
C GLU A 12 -8.92 8.21 10.84
N PHE A 13 -7.76 7.59 11.03
CA PHE A 13 -7.48 6.27 10.49
C PHE A 13 -8.42 5.18 11.04
N ASP A 14 -8.77 5.20 12.32
CA ASP A 14 -9.75 4.25 12.90
C ASP A 14 -11.12 4.37 12.21
N ARG A 15 -11.57 5.60 11.95
CA ARG A 15 -12.81 5.83 11.19
C ARG A 15 -12.71 5.28 9.77
N ASP A 16 -11.59 5.52 9.09
CA ASP A 16 -11.37 4.98 7.75
C ASP A 16 -11.39 3.45 7.75
N ILE A 17 -10.82 2.81 8.77
CA ILE A 17 -10.84 1.35 8.92
C ILE A 17 -12.28 0.82 9.07
N ASP A 18 -13.15 1.53 9.79
CA ASP A 18 -14.55 1.14 9.96
C ASP A 18 -15.39 1.35 8.67
N GLU A 19 -15.03 2.32 7.82
CA GLU A 19 -15.78 2.68 6.61
C GLU A 19 -15.33 1.92 5.34
N HIS A 20 -14.16 1.28 5.37
CA HIS A 20 -13.57 0.63 4.21
C HIS A 20 -13.44 -0.89 4.39
N THR A 21 -13.31 -1.62 3.28
CA THR A 21 -13.35 -3.10 3.32
C THR A 21 -12.00 -3.77 3.11
N THR A 22 -11.00 -3.05 2.60
CA THR A 22 -9.76 -3.67 2.12
C THR A 22 -8.59 -2.71 2.25
N LEU A 23 -7.49 -3.18 2.84
CA LEU A 23 -6.20 -2.48 2.82
C LEU A 23 -5.47 -2.78 1.51
N VAL A 24 -5.10 -1.72 0.78
CA VAL A 24 -4.38 -1.82 -0.48
C VAL A 24 -3.08 -1.04 -0.40
N ALA A 25 -1.95 -1.69 -0.69
CA ALA A 25 -0.64 -1.04 -0.69
C ALA A 25 0.36 -1.77 -1.61
N HIS A 26 1.46 -1.11 -1.92
CA HIS A 26 2.57 -1.70 -2.68
C HIS A 26 3.71 -2.04 -1.73
N ASN A 27 3.87 -3.33 -1.42
CA ASN A 27 4.66 -3.83 -0.27
C ASN A 27 3.95 -3.68 1.09
N LEU A 28 2.64 -3.95 1.11
CA LEU A 28 1.73 -3.79 2.25
C LEU A 28 2.26 -4.22 3.61
N ASP A 29 2.98 -5.35 3.70
CA ASP A 29 3.51 -5.84 4.99
C ASP A 29 4.37 -4.76 5.67
N PHE A 30 5.17 -4.01 4.91
CA PHE A 30 6.00 -2.94 5.43
C PHE A 30 5.15 -1.83 6.06
N ASP A 31 4.22 -1.25 5.28
CA ASP A 31 3.36 -0.16 5.74
C ASP A 31 2.53 -0.58 6.96
N LYS A 32 1.94 -1.78 6.89
CA LYS A 32 1.12 -2.35 7.97
C LYS A 32 1.91 -2.52 9.26
N HIS A 33 3.16 -2.99 9.19
CA HIS A 33 3.99 -3.14 10.38
C HIS A 33 4.33 -1.80 11.04
N ILE A 34 4.59 -0.75 10.25
CA ILE A 34 4.81 0.60 10.77
C ILE A 34 3.54 1.11 11.46
N ILE A 35 2.39 1.05 10.79
CA ILE A 35 1.11 1.49 11.34
C ILE A 35 0.77 0.75 12.64
N LEU A 36 0.91 -0.58 12.66
CA LEU A 36 0.65 -1.38 13.86
C LEU A 36 1.59 -1.03 15.02
N ALA A 37 2.86 -0.72 14.75
CA ALA A 37 3.80 -0.28 15.77
C ALA A 37 3.38 1.07 16.38
N GLU A 38 2.94 2.02 15.57
CA GLU A 38 2.46 3.33 16.03
C GLU A 38 1.15 3.24 16.82
N ILE A 39 0.22 2.37 16.41
CA ILE A 39 -1.01 2.10 17.17
C ILE A 39 -0.67 1.46 18.51
N ALA A 40 0.23 0.45 18.51
CA ALA A 40 0.68 -0.22 19.72
C ALA A 40 1.41 0.73 20.68
N HIS A 41 2.14 1.73 20.16
CA HIS A 41 2.77 2.78 20.96
C HIS A 41 1.73 3.54 21.80
N LEU A 42 0.55 3.82 21.25
CA LEU A 42 -0.54 4.49 21.97
C LEU A 42 -1.38 3.54 22.85
N GLY A 43 -1.13 2.23 22.79
CA GLY A 43 -1.83 1.22 23.57
C GLY A 43 -3.24 0.90 23.06
N ASP A 44 -3.57 1.25 21.81
CA ASP A 44 -4.90 1.02 21.24
C ASP A 44 -5.02 -0.40 20.65
N LEU A 45 -5.25 -1.37 21.53
CA LEU A 45 -5.34 -2.79 21.16
C LEU A 45 -6.56 -3.11 20.29
N ASP A 46 -7.62 -2.31 20.34
CA ASP A 46 -8.82 -2.53 19.54
C ASP A 46 -8.57 -2.12 18.09
N LEU A 47 -7.94 -0.96 17.85
CA LEU A 47 -7.51 -0.57 16.51
C LEU A 47 -6.49 -1.56 15.92
N VAL A 48 -5.55 -2.09 16.73
CA VAL A 48 -4.65 -3.17 16.28
C VAL A 48 -5.44 -4.38 15.76
N ARG A 49 -6.47 -4.82 16.49
CA ARG A 49 -7.31 -5.96 16.08
C ARG A 49 -8.08 -5.66 14.80
N LYS A 50 -8.65 -4.46 14.67
CA LYS A 50 -9.35 -4.04 13.45
C LYS A 50 -8.44 -4.09 12.23
N VAL A 51 -7.26 -3.48 12.31
CA VAL A 51 -6.27 -3.46 11.21
C VAL A 51 -5.84 -4.88 10.82
N LEU A 52 -5.60 -5.76 11.80
CA LEU A 52 -5.21 -7.16 11.55
C LEU A 52 -6.33 -8.02 10.95
N ALA A 53 -7.60 -7.63 11.15
CA ALA A 53 -8.76 -8.34 10.62
C ALA A 53 -9.13 -7.91 9.19
N MET A 54 -8.62 -6.77 8.72
CA MET A 54 -8.94 -6.23 7.41
C MET A 54 -8.43 -7.12 6.27
N PRO A 55 -9.24 -7.39 5.23
CA PRO A 55 -8.78 -7.97 3.99
C PRO A 55 -7.62 -7.18 3.36
N GLU A 56 -6.64 -7.88 2.79
CA GLU A 56 -5.41 -7.27 2.27
C GLU A 56 -5.21 -7.51 0.77
N TYR A 57 -4.79 -6.47 0.06
CA TYR A 57 -4.35 -6.55 -1.34
C TYR A 57 -3.00 -5.86 -1.54
N CYS A 58 -1.93 -6.67 -1.58
CA CYS A 58 -0.59 -6.17 -1.88
C CYS A 58 -0.34 -6.18 -3.40
N THR A 59 -0.33 -5.00 -4.04
CA THR A 59 -0.16 -4.87 -5.49
C THR A 59 1.20 -5.42 -5.96
N MET A 60 2.25 -5.28 -5.14
CA MET A 60 3.57 -5.89 -5.38
C MET A 60 3.50 -7.41 -5.53
N LYS A 61 2.85 -8.10 -4.57
CA LYS A 61 2.73 -9.56 -4.58
C LYS A 61 1.80 -10.05 -5.70
N LYS A 62 0.67 -9.36 -5.89
CA LYS A 62 -0.35 -9.75 -6.88
C LYS A 62 0.08 -9.53 -8.33
N SER A 63 1.06 -8.66 -8.58
CA SER A 63 1.52 -8.32 -9.92
C SER A 63 2.71 -9.12 -10.44
N VAL A 64 3.31 -10.03 -9.65
CA VAL A 64 4.51 -10.78 -10.06
C VAL A 64 4.34 -11.48 -11.41
N ASN A 65 3.22 -12.18 -11.59
CA ASN A 65 2.92 -12.91 -12.82
C ASN A 65 2.33 -12.04 -13.94
N VAL A 66 2.02 -10.77 -13.64
CA VAL A 66 1.54 -9.79 -14.62
C VAL A 66 2.74 -9.05 -15.20
N ALA A 67 3.58 -8.46 -14.34
CA ALA A 67 4.76 -7.72 -14.75
C ALA A 67 5.86 -8.62 -15.32
N LYS A 68 5.96 -9.88 -14.85
CA LYS A 68 6.89 -10.92 -15.35
C LYS A 68 8.35 -10.46 -15.48
N ILE A 69 8.83 -9.63 -14.56
CA ILE A 69 10.20 -9.12 -14.59
C ILE A 69 11.16 -10.22 -14.14
N LYS A 70 12.05 -10.67 -15.04
CA LYS A 70 12.94 -11.82 -14.81
C LYS A 70 14.04 -11.50 -13.80
N LYS A 71 14.36 -12.47 -12.95
CA LYS A 71 15.58 -12.49 -12.12
C LYS A 71 16.71 -13.15 -12.87
N SER A 72 17.95 -12.75 -12.57
CA SER A 72 19.17 -13.37 -13.12
C SER A 72 19.27 -14.88 -12.79
N ARG A 73 18.75 -15.29 -11.62
CA ARG A 73 18.76 -16.69 -11.15
C ARG A 73 17.45 -17.45 -11.44
N GLY A 74 16.62 -16.96 -12.36
CA GLY A 74 15.35 -17.58 -12.73
C GLY A 74 14.14 -17.13 -11.92
N GLY A 75 12.94 -17.34 -12.48
CA GLY A 75 11.67 -16.84 -11.96
C GLY A 75 11.48 -15.32 -12.10
N TYR A 76 10.36 -14.83 -11.58
CA TYR A 76 10.02 -13.41 -11.59
C TYR A 76 10.34 -12.74 -10.25
N LYS A 77 10.76 -11.47 -10.29
CA LYS A 77 10.90 -10.65 -9.08
C LYS A 77 9.59 -9.96 -8.75
N PHE A 78 9.50 -9.50 -7.50
CA PHE A 78 8.55 -8.46 -7.14
C PHE A 78 8.90 -7.18 -7.91
N PRO A 79 7.94 -6.60 -8.66
CA PRO A 79 8.16 -5.31 -9.30
C PRO A 79 8.22 -4.21 -8.24
N ARG A 80 9.04 -3.18 -8.47
CA ARG A 80 8.90 -1.89 -7.80
C ARG A 80 7.63 -1.21 -8.28
N LEU A 81 7.12 -0.25 -7.51
CA LEU A 81 5.92 0.50 -7.88
C LEU A 81 6.09 1.20 -9.24
N SER A 82 7.25 1.84 -9.47
CA SER A 82 7.58 2.48 -10.75
C SER A 82 7.62 1.50 -11.92
N GLU A 83 8.15 0.30 -11.71
CA GLU A 83 8.20 -0.74 -12.75
C GLU A 83 6.80 -1.26 -13.09
N LEU A 84 5.96 -1.46 -12.06
CA LEU A 84 4.57 -1.88 -12.25
C LEU A 84 3.75 -0.78 -12.95
N PHE A 85 3.95 0.47 -12.55
CA PHE A 85 3.28 1.61 -13.15
C PHE A 85 3.68 1.77 -14.62
N TYR A 86 4.98 1.70 -14.91
CA TYR A 86 5.48 1.76 -16.28
C TYR A 86 4.93 0.60 -17.12
N HIS A 87 4.84 -0.61 -16.57
CA HIS A 87 4.27 -1.77 -17.25
C HIS A 87 2.82 -1.51 -17.73
N PHE A 88 1.98 -0.85 -16.92
CA PHE A 88 0.59 -0.58 -17.28
C PHE A 88 0.37 0.70 -18.09
N HIS A 89 1.24 1.69 -17.95
CA HIS A 89 0.99 3.04 -18.47
C HIS A 89 2.03 3.52 -19.49
N GLY A 90 3.13 2.79 -19.69
CA GLY A 90 4.18 3.13 -20.65
C GLY A 90 4.95 4.42 -20.32
N ARG A 91 4.85 4.91 -19.08
CA ARG A 91 5.51 6.13 -18.59
C ARG A 91 5.82 6.00 -17.11
N GLU A 92 6.81 6.75 -16.65
CA GLU A 92 7.04 6.95 -15.22
C GLU A 92 5.99 7.91 -14.65
N PHE A 93 5.68 7.76 -13.35
CA PHE A 93 4.87 8.75 -12.64
C PHE A 93 5.78 9.82 -12.04
N GLN A 94 5.26 11.06 -11.95
CA GLN A 94 6.02 12.20 -11.45
C GLN A 94 6.08 12.18 -9.91
N ASN A 95 7.12 12.81 -9.35
CA ASN A 95 7.30 12.96 -7.90
C ASN A 95 7.32 11.64 -7.12
N ALA A 96 7.97 10.61 -7.67
CA ALA A 96 8.26 9.38 -6.93
C ALA A 96 8.93 9.70 -5.58
N HIS A 97 8.61 8.93 -4.55
CA HIS A 97 9.00 9.15 -3.14
C HIS A 97 8.25 10.28 -2.42
N ASN A 98 7.24 10.89 -3.05
CA ASN A 98 6.21 11.63 -2.34
C ASN A 98 5.06 10.69 -2.00
N ALA A 99 4.66 10.63 -0.72
CA ALA A 99 3.66 9.68 -0.24
C ALA A 99 2.34 9.73 -1.05
N GLN A 100 1.85 10.94 -1.38
CA GLN A 100 0.62 11.08 -2.16
C GLN A 100 0.79 10.60 -3.60
N ALA A 101 1.91 10.95 -4.25
CA ALA A 101 2.19 10.51 -5.61
C ALA A 101 2.33 8.97 -5.70
N ASP A 102 2.97 8.35 -4.70
CA ASP A 102 3.10 6.90 -4.61
C ASP A 102 1.74 6.23 -4.37
N VAL A 103 0.87 6.80 -3.52
CA VAL A 103 -0.51 6.33 -3.33
C VAL A 103 -1.31 6.42 -4.63
N ASP A 104 -1.26 7.55 -5.33
CA ASP A 104 -1.97 7.74 -6.61
C ASP A 104 -1.50 6.73 -7.68
N ALA A 105 -0.19 6.46 -7.73
CA ALA A 105 0.38 5.45 -8.62
C ALA A 105 -0.07 4.03 -8.22
N CYS A 106 -0.11 3.73 -6.92
CA CYS A 106 -0.59 2.46 -6.39
C CYS A 106 -2.07 2.22 -6.73
N VAL A 107 -2.94 3.23 -6.56
CA VAL A 107 -4.37 3.16 -6.92
C VAL A 107 -4.54 2.84 -8.40
N LYS A 108 -3.83 3.54 -9.30
CA LYS A 108 -3.88 3.27 -10.74
C LYS A 108 -3.45 1.85 -11.09
N CYS A 109 -2.41 1.35 -10.44
CA CYS A 109 -1.96 -0.04 -10.62
C CYS A 109 -3.01 -1.04 -10.09
N TYR A 110 -3.62 -0.75 -8.94
CA TYR A 110 -4.67 -1.59 -8.35
C TYR A 110 -5.90 -1.70 -9.27
N GLN A 111 -6.35 -0.58 -9.84
CA GLN A 111 -7.44 -0.55 -10.83
C GLN A 111 -7.11 -1.44 -12.04
N LYS A 112 -5.88 -1.36 -12.56
CA LYS A 112 -5.43 -2.20 -13.69
C LYS A 112 -5.38 -3.69 -13.33
N LEU A 113 -4.97 -4.05 -12.11
CA LEU A 113 -4.89 -5.44 -11.67
C LEU A 113 -6.26 -6.07 -11.39
N THR A 114 -7.24 -5.26 -10.98
CA THR A 114 -8.59 -5.74 -10.58
C THR A 114 -9.65 -5.54 -11.65
N GLY A 115 -9.37 -4.73 -12.67
CA GLY A 115 -10.36 -4.34 -13.68
C GLY A 115 -11.39 -3.31 -13.17
N LEU A 116 -11.16 -2.74 -11.98
CA LEU A 116 -11.98 -1.64 -11.46
C LEU A 116 -11.78 -0.38 -12.32
N LYS A 117 -12.86 0.37 -12.53
CA LYS A 117 -12.86 1.63 -13.27
C LYS A 117 -12.69 2.81 -12.33
#